data_AF-A0A7K3DPK3-F1
#
_entry.id   AF-A0A7K3DPK3-F1
#
_cell.length_a   1.000
_cell.length_b   1.000
_cell.length_c   1.000
_cell.angle_alpha   90.00
_cell.angle_beta   90.00
_cell.angle_gamma   90.00
#
_symmetry.space_group_name_H-M   'P 1'
#
loop_
_entity.id
_entity.type
_entity.pdbx_description
1 polymer ?
#
loop_
_entity_poly.entity_id
_entity_poly.type
_entity_poly.pdbx_seq_one_letter_code
_entity_poly.pdbx_strand_id
1 'polypeptide(L)'
;IRVRLLLPSLEQDLDYPSPADGWGADAKLDEAVRARSRGQHIAQTTVLKSSMASLRRHGVDAHIDIRYTVGTPSRKAYLLNRREALIGHYAPALMEREVDEYEGGRPVLLCDVEGFDTPMFVFDRARSTSEADFVAAEQRMFDGLWEHVPKRPA
;
A
#
# COMPACT_ATOMS: atom_id res chain seq x y z
N ILE A 1 12.87 -16.52 5.60
CA ILE A 1 11.94 -15.35 5.59
C ILE A 1 11.26 -15.29 4.24
N ARG A 2 9.93 -15.23 4.21
CA ARG A 2 9.17 -15.04 2.97
C ARG A 2 8.18 -13.91 3.13
N VAL A 3 8.21 -12.97 2.20
CA VAL A 3 7.32 -11.82 2.15
C VAL A 3 6.47 -11.92 0.89
N ARG A 4 5.15 -11.86 1.04
CA ARG A 4 4.20 -11.68 -0.06
C ARG A 4 3.59 -10.30 0.08
N LEU A 5 3.63 -9.50 -0.98
CA LEU A 5 3.15 -8.13 -0.97
C LEU A 5 2.10 -7.93 -2.06
N LEU A 6 0.90 -7.51 -1.66
CA LEU A 6 -0.15 -7.04 -2.57
C LEU A 6 -0.14 -5.52 -2.59
N LEU A 7 -0.15 -4.97 -3.80
CA LEU A 7 -0.10 -3.54 -4.07
C LEU A 7 -1.21 -3.17 -5.05
N PRO A 8 -1.80 -1.96 -4.96
CA PRO A 8 -2.62 -1.48 -6.04
C PRO A 8 -1.76 -1.28 -7.29
N SER A 9 -2.30 -1.61 -8.46
CA SER A 9 -1.74 -1.21 -9.74
C SER A 9 -1.91 0.29 -9.92
N LEU A 10 -0.89 0.94 -10.47
CA LEU A 10 -0.92 2.38 -10.77
C LEU A 10 -1.27 2.67 -12.24
N GLU A 11 -1.67 1.66 -13.00
CA GLU A 11 -2.29 1.83 -14.33
C GLU A 11 -3.81 2.09 -14.27
N GLN A 12 -4.29 2.48 -13.08
CA GLN A 12 -5.67 2.90 -12.84
C GLN A 12 -5.66 4.16 -11.98
N ASP A 13 -6.76 4.89 -12.04
CA ASP A 13 -7.00 6.01 -11.14
C ASP A 13 -7.41 5.48 -9.76
N LEU A 14 -6.64 5.85 -8.74
CA LEU A 14 -6.93 5.51 -7.35
C LEU A 14 -7.92 6.52 -6.76
N ASP A 15 -8.67 6.10 -5.75
CA ASP A 15 -9.52 7.01 -4.97
C ASP A 15 -8.67 7.94 -4.10
N TYR A 16 -7.49 7.49 -3.68
CA TYR A 16 -6.46 8.28 -2.99
C TYR A 16 -5.06 7.66 -3.17
N PRO A 17 -4.01 8.49 -3.32
CA PRO A 17 -4.10 9.93 -3.54
C PRO A 17 -4.78 10.27 -4.88
N SER A 18 -5.64 11.29 -4.90
CA SER A 18 -6.33 11.78 -6.09
C SER A 18 -6.52 13.30 -6.05
N PRO A 19 -6.72 13.97 -7.19
CA PRO A 19 -7.08 15.39 -7.23
C PRO A 19 -8.35 15.67 -6.42
N ALA A 20 -8.39 16.77 -5.67
CA ALA A 20 -9.56 17.12 -4.84
C ALA A 20 -10.85 17.32 -5.66
N ASP A 21 -10.72 17.87 -6.88
CA ASP A 21 -11.84 18.07 -7.80
C ASP A 21 -12.16 16.83 -8.66
N GLY A 22 -11.45 15.72 -8.41
CA GLY A 22 -11.57 14.45 -9.13
C GLY A 22 -10.73 14.38 -10.40
N TRP A 23 -10.51 13.15 -10.87
CA TRP A 23 -9.79 12.87 -12.11
C TRP A 23 -10.49 13.48 -13.32
N GLY A 24 -9.71 14.06 -14.24
CA GLY A 24 -10.18 14.70 -15.46
C GLY A 24 -10.53 16.18 -15.33
N ALA A 25 -10.53 16.75 -14.12
CA ALA A 25 -10.73 18.18 -13.90
C ALA A 25 -9.52 19.01 -14.37
N ASP A 26 -8.31 18.50 -14.11
CA ASP A 26 -7.06 19.08 -14.60
C ASP A 26 -6.09 17.97 -15.03
N ALA A 27 -5.91 17.84 -16.35
CA ALA A 27 -5.06 16.79 -16.92
C ALA A 27 -3.57 16.88 -16.50
N LYS A 28 -3.06 18.08 -16.18
CA LYS A 28 -1.69 18.23 -15.70
C LYS A 28 -1.56 17.80 -14.25
N LEU A 29 -2.52 18.17 -13.41
CA LEU A 29 -2.56 17.72 -12.02
C LEU A 29 -2.74 16.20 -11.96
N ASP A 30 -3.61 15.64 -12.79
CA ASP A 30 -3.82 14.21 -12.89
C ASP A 30 -2.49 13.48 -13.15
N GLU A 31 -1.76 13.88 -14.20
CA GLU A 31 -0.49 13.23 -14.54
C GLU A 31 0.55 13.39 -13.44
N ALA A 32 0.62 14.56 -12.81
CA ALA A 32 1.54 14.82 -11.72
C ALA A 32 1.24 13.97 -10.46
N VAL A 33 -0.05 13.76 -10.12
CA VAL A 33 -0.46 12.86 -9.03
C VAL A 33 -0.13 11.40 -9.36
N ARG A 34 -0.35 10.97 -10.61
CA ARG A 34 0.06 9.63 -11.07
C ARG A 34 1.57 9.44 -10.99
N ALA A 35 2.35 10.41 -11.46
CA ALA A 35 3.81 10.39 -11.41
C ALA A 35 4.35 10.32 -9.97
N ARG A 36 3.83 11.18 -9.08
CA ARG A 36 4.14 11.14 -7.64
C ARG A 36 3.88 9.76 -7.04
N SER A 37 2.70 9.18 -7.32
CA SER A 37 2.31 7.87 -6.81
C SER A 37 3.22 6.76 -7.33
N ARG A 38 3.56 6.77 -8.64
CA ARG A 38 4.52 5.84 -9.24
C ARG A 38 5.90 5.96 -8.60
N GLY A 39 6.40 7.17 -8.38
CA GLY A 39 7.66 7.44 -7.72
C GLY A 39 7.72 6.87 -6.31
N GLN A 40 6.69 7.13 -5.49
CA GLN A 40 6.59 6.61 -4.12
C GLN A 40 6.54 5.07 -4.10
N HIS A 41 5.75 4.45 -4.98
CA HIS A 41 5.66 2.99 -5.09
C HIS A 41 7.00 2.34 -5.47
N ILE A 42 7.68 2.90 -6.47
CA ILE A 42 8.99 2.41 -6.93
C ILE A 42 10.01 2.55 -5.81
N ALA A 43 10.07 3.70 -5.13
CA ALA A 43 11.00 3.92 -4.03
C ALA A 43 10.80 2.90 -2.90
N GLN A 44 9.56 2.73 -2.42
CA GLN A 44 9.26 1.81 -1.32
C GLN A 44 9.56 0.35 -1.67
N THR A 45 9.16 -0.09 -2.86
CA THR A 45 9.44 -1.47 -3.30
C THR A 45 10.93 -1.72 -3.55
N THR A 46 11.66 -0.71 -4.01
CA THR A 46 13.11 -0.77 -4.20
C THR A 46 13.84 -0.92 -2.87
N VAL A 47 13.48 -0.11 -1.87
CA VAL A 47 14.04 -0.21 -0.51
C VAL A 47 13.78 -1.61 0.07
N LEU A 48 12.55 -2.12 -0.04
CA LEU A 48 12.22 -3.46 0.46
C LEU A 48 13.03 -4.57 -0.23
N LYS A 49 13.13 -4.54 -1.56
CA LYS A 49 13.95 -5.50 -2.33
C LYS A 49 15.42 -5.43 -1.91
N SER A 50 15.96 -4.23 -1.71
CA SER A 50 17.34 -4.01 -1.24
C SER A 50 17.56 -4.62 0.15
N SER A 51 16.64 -4.40 1.10
CA SER A 51 16.70 -4.99 2.43
C SER A 51 16.70 -6.52 2.39
N MET A 52 15.84 -7.12 1.55
CA MET A 52 15.78 -8.58 1.37
C MET A 52 17.08 -9.12 0.75
N ALA A 53 17.65 -8.41 -0.23
CA ALA A 53 18.95 -8.78 -0.81
C ALA A 53 20.08 -8.70 0.21
N SER A 54 20.05 -7.70 1.11
CA SER A 54 21.03 -7.59 2.19
C SER A 54 20.97 -8.76 3.15
N LEU A 55 19.77 -9.17 3.59
CA LEU A 55 19.57 -10.35 4.43
C LEU A 55 20.15 -11.61 3.78
N ARG A 56 19.94 -11.80 2.47
CA ARG A 56 20.52 -12.92 1.71
C ARG A 56 22.05 -12.91 1.73
N ARG A 57 22.69 -11.74 1.59
CA ARG A 57 24.16 -11.61 1.67
C ARG A 57 24.71 -12.02 3.04
N HIS A 58 23.92 -11.89 4.10
CA HIS A 58 24.27 -12.32 5.44
C HIS A 58 23.83 -13.76 5.77
N GLY A 59 23.49 -14.57 4.76
CA GLY A 59 23.18 -15.99 4.92
C GLY A 59 21.74 -16.28 5.36
N VAL A 60 20.86 -15.29 5.37
CA VAL A 60 19.43 -15.50 5.67
C VAL A 60 18.70 -15.88 4.38
N ASP A 61 18.03 -17.03 4.38
CA ASP A 61 17.15 -17.43 3.28
C ASP A 61 15.94 -16.48 3.24
N ALA A 62 15.94 -15.50 2.33
CA ALA A 62 14.96 -14.41 2.28
C ALA A 62 14.39 -14.22 0.87
N HIS A 63 13.06 -14.29 0.75
CA HIS A 63 12.32 -14.19 -0.53
C HIS A 63 11.22 -13.15 -0.47
N ILE A 64 11.03 -12.42 -1.57
CA ILE A 64 9.92 -11.48 -1.76
C ILE A 64 9.18 -11.77 -3.07
N ASP A 65 7.86 -11.87 -2.98
CA ASP A 65 6.94 -11.94 -4.10
C ASP A 65 6.02 -10.71 -4.06
N ILE A 66 5.95 -9.94 -5.15
CA ILE A 66 5.07 -8.77 -5.26
C ILE A 66 4.01 -9.04 -6.33
N ARG A 67 2.74 -8.74 -6.03
CA ARG A 67 1.63 -8.77 -6.98
C ARG A 67 0.90 -7.43 -6.95
N TYR A 68 0.50 -6.97 -8.13
CA TYR A 68 -0.32 -5.78 -8.30
C TYR A 68 -1.76 -6.19 -8.62
N THR A 69 -2.74 -5.47 -8.08
CA THR A 69 -4.18 -5.75 -8.22
C THR A 69 -4.98 -4.48 -8.51
N VAL A 70 -6.22 -4.63 -8.95
CA VAL A 70 -7.16 -3.52 -9.12
C VAL A 70 -7.70 -3.02 -7.78
N GLY A 71 -8.18 -1.77 -7.78
CA GLY A 71 -8.87 -1.12 -6.67
C GLY A 71 -7.93 -0.38 -5.72
N THR A 72 -8.53 0.55 -4.97
CA THR A 72 -7.87 1.32 -3.90
C THR A 72 -7.99 0.55 -2.58
N PRO A 73 -6.88 0.15 -1.94
CA PRO A 73 -6.94 -0.52 -0.65
C PRO A 73 -7.54 0.42 0.40
N SER A 74 -8.48 -0.05 1.22
CA SER A 74 -9.06 0.73 2.33
C SER A 74 -8.25 0.73 3.62
N ARG A 75 -7.20 -0.10 3.66
CA ARG A 75 -6.35 -0.28 4.84
C ARG A 75 -5.02 -0.91 4.47
N LYS A 76 -4.02 -0.65 5.30
CA LYS A 76 -2.76 -1.37 5.37
C LYS A 76 -2.94 -2.58 6.27
N ALA A 77 -2.50 -3.76 5.81
CA ALA A 77 -2.55 -4.98 6.59
C ALA A 77 -1.20 -5.71 6.52
N TYR A 78 -0.62 -5.99 7.69
CA TYR A 78 0.59 -6.81 7.82
C TYR A 78 0.25 -8.09 8.56
N LEU A 79 0.48 -9.23 7.93
CA LEU A 79 0.27 -10.54 8.52
C LEU A 79 1.62 -11.17 8.86
N LEU A 80 1.91 -11.27 10.15
CA LEU A 80 3.20 -11.76 10.66
C LEU A 80 3.04 -13.21 11.11
N ASN A 81 3.75 -14.10 10.42
CA ASN A 81 3.82 -15.54 10.73
C ASN A 81 2.45 -16.22 10.92
N ARG A 82 1.39 -15.71 10.27
CA ARG A 82 -0.01 -16.16 10.44
C ARG A 82 -0.48 -16.14 11.90
N ARG A 83 0.16 -15.32 12.75
CA ARG A 83 -0.07 -15.22 14.19
C ARG A 83 -0.58 -13.84 14.58
N GLU A 84 -0.03 -12.80 13.96
CA GLU A 84 -0.40 -11.41 14.25
C GLU A 84 -0.86 -10.70 12.98
N ALA A 85 -1.81 -9.79 13.15
CA ALA A 85 -2.21 -8.83 12.13
C ALA A 85 -2.01 -7.41 12.67
N LEU A 86 -1.31 -6.56 11.91
CA LEU A 86 -1.28 -5.13 12.15
C LEU A 86 -2.12 -4.43 11.09
N ILE A 87 -3.15 -3.72 11.51
CA ILE A 87 -4.10 -3.05 10.62
C ILE A 87 -4.01 -1.55 10.79
N GLY A 88 -3.88 -0.81 9.69
CA GLY A 88 -3.98 0.65 9.67
C GLY A 88 -5.04 1.08 8.67
N HIS A 89 -6.05 1.81 9.13
CA HIS A 89 -7.14 2.25 8.25
C HIS A 89 -6.71 3.48 7.46
N TYR A 90 -6.88 3.43 6.14
CA TYR A 90 -6.71 4.61 5.32
C TYR A 90 -7.98 5.45 5.43
N ALA A 91 -7.88 6.56 6.14
CA ALA A 91 -8.93 7.54 6.32
C ALA A 91 -8.70 8.70 5.34
N PRO A 92 -9.41 8.77 4.21
CA PRO A 92 -9.19 9.81 3.23
C PRO A 92 -9.64 11.16 3.76
N ALA A 93 -8.85 12.20 3.49
CA ALA A 93 -9.20 13.58 3.80
C ALA A 93 -8.67 14.51 2.72
N LEU A 94 -9.17 15.74 2.70
CA LEU A 94 -8.58 16.80 1.88
C LEU A 94 -7.33 17.33 2.57
N MET A 95 -6.20 17.27 1.88
CA MET A 95 -4.89 17.59 2.43
C MET A 95 -4.07 18.38 1.41
N GLU A 96 -3.38 19.42 1.86
CA GLU A 96 -2.38 20.10 1.03
C GLU A 96 -1.13 19.20 0.91
N ARG A 97 -0.69 19.01 -0.33
CA ARG A 97 0.46 18.17 -0.67
C ARG A 97 1.32 18.86 -1.71
N GLU A 98 2.63 18.81 -1.52
CA GLU A 98 3.59 19.19 -2.56
C GLU A 98 3.55 18.16 -3.70
N VAL A 99 3.43 18.68 -4.92
CA VAL A 99 3.44 17.90 -6.16
C VAL A 99 4.45 18.56 -7.09
N ASP A 100 5.70 18.12 -7.04
CA ASP A 100 6.85 18.76 -7.71
C ASP A 100 6.61 19.05 -9.20
N GLU A 101 5.96 18.12 -9.89
CA GLU A 101 5.71 18.20 -11.34
C GLU A 101 4.55 19.13 -11.72
N TYR A 102 3.84 19.70 -10.73
CA TYR A 102 2.69 20.57 -10.94
C TYR A 102 2.95 22.00 -10.46
N GLU A 103 2.70 22.98 -11.34
CA GLU A 103 2.80 24.43 -11.06
C GLU A 103 4.02 24.87 -10.23
N GLY A 104 5.19 24.29 -10.49
CA GLY A 104 6.45 24.64 -9.82
C GLY A 104 6.56 24.11 -8.38
N GLY A 105 5.87 23.01 -8.06
CA GLY A 105 5.97 22.33 -6.77
C GLY A 105 5.16 22.97 -5.64
N ARG A 106 4.20 23.84 -5.96
CA ARG A 106 3.35 24.48 -4.95
C ARG A 106 2.42 23.43 -4.31
N PRO A 107 2.10 23.55 -3.01
CA PRO A 107 1.10 22.69 -2.40
C PRO A 107 -0.24 22.80 -3.11
N VAL A 108 -0.84 21.65 -3.40
CA VAL A 108 -2.18 21.53 -3.99
C VAL A 108 -3.08 20.69 -3.08
N LEU A 109 -4.37 20.96 -3.13
CA LEU A 109 -5.35 20.20 -2.36
C LEU A 109 -5.62 18.86 -3.06
N LEU A 110 -5.38 17.75 -2.35
CA LEU A 110 -5.64 16.39 -2.81
C LEU A 110 -6.58 15.67 -1.84
N CYS A 111 -7.35 14.71 -2.35
CA CYS A 111 -7.89 13.64 -1.52
C CYS A 111 -6.76 12.64 -1.26
N ASP A 112 -6.24 12.59 -0.04
CA ASP A 112 -5.08 11.75 0.33
C ASP A 112 -5.29 11.12 1.72
N VAL A 113 -4.33 10.30 2.14
CA VAL A 113 -4.30 9.62 3.44
C VAL A 113 -2.99 9.91 4.16
N GLU A 114 -2.94 9.69 5.47
CA GLU A 114 -1.77 9.97 6.32
C GLU A 114 -0.55 9.08 6.03
N GLY A 115 -0.70 8.03 5.20
CA GLY A 115 0.42 7.21 4.74
C GLY A 115 1.21 6.57 5.89
N PHE A 116 2.43 7.06 6.15
CA PHE A 116 3.30 6.54 7.21
C PHE A 116 2.82 6.84 8.63
N ASP A 117 2.09 7.93 8.81
CA ASP A 117 1.57 8.35 10.11
C ASP A 117 0.23 7.67 10.46
N THR A 118 -0.21 6.73 9.62
CA THR A 118 -1.42 5.93 9.86
C THR A 118 -1.27 5.09 11.14
N PRO A 119 -2.14 5.26 12.15
CA PRO A 119 -2.12 4.44 13.36
C PRO A 119 -2.32 2.95 13.05
N MET A 120 -1.55 2.11 13.73
CA MET A 120 -1.58 0.65 13.54
C MET A 120 -2.18 -0.04 14.77
N PHE A 121 -3.17 -0.89 14.54
CA PHE A 121 -3.84 -1.71 15.54
C PHE A 121 -3.33 -3.15 15.48
N VAL A 122 -2.98 -3.72 16.63
CA VAL A 122 -2.36 -5.06 16.71
C VAL A 122 -3.36 -6.08 17.19
N PHE A 123 -3.54 -7.15 16.40
CA PHE A 123 -4.33 -8.33 16.75
C PHE A 123 -3.41 -9.55 16.81
N ASP A 124 -3.56 -10.38 17.83
CA ASP A 124 -2.73 -11.56 18.07
C ASP A 124 -3.62 -12.76 18.45
N ARG A 125 -3.40 -13.88 17.75
CA ARG A 125 -4.12 -15.14 18.01
C ARG A 125 -3.98 -15.64 19.45
N ALA A 126 -2.94 -15.24 20.16
CA ALA A 126 -2.71 -15.65 21.55
C ALA A 126 -3.51 -14.83 22.58
N ARG A 127 -4.08 -13.68 22.20
CA ARG A 127 -4.75 -12.77 23.15
C ARG A 127 -6.19 -13.15 23.45
N SER A 128 -6.95 -13.55 22.43
CA SER A 128 -8.34 -13.99 22.59
C SER A 128 -8.84 -14.77 21.38
N THR A 129 -9.96 -15.48 21.53
CA THR A 129 -10.64 -16.15 20.41
C THR A 129 -11.05 -15.16 19.32
N SER A 130 -11.59 -14.00 19.70
CA SER A 130 -12.04 -12.98 18.73
C SER A 130 -10.89 -12.41 17.91
N GLU A 131 -9.74 -12.13 18.54
CA GLU A 131 -8.55 -11.69 17.81
C GLU A 131 -8.00 -12.82 16.92
N ALA A 132 -8.06 -14.06 17.38
CA ALA A 132 -7.65 -15.20 16.58
C ALA A 132 -8.51 -15.38 15.32
N ASP A 133 -9.82 -15.21 15.44
CA ASP A 133 -10.76 -15.26 14.33
C ASP A 133 -10.55 -14.09 13.36
N PHE A 134 -10.24 -12.91 13.88
CA PHE A 134 -9.88 -11.75 13.06
C PHE A 134 -8.62 -12.01 12.23
N VAL A 135 -7.52 -12.46 12.86
CA VAL A 135 -6.27 -12.81 12.15
C VAL A 135 -6.53 -13.90 11.10
N ALA A 136 -7.38 -14.88 11.41
CA ALA A 136 -7.75 -15.93 10.45
C ALA A 136 -8.57 -15.38 9.27
N ALA A 137 -9.50 -14.46 9.50
CA ALA A 137 -10.27 -13.80 8.45
C ALA A 137 -9.38 -12.96 7.53
N GLU A 138 -8.43 -12.23 8.11
CA GLU A 138 -7.44 -11.44 7.37
C GLU A 138 -6.53 -12.31 6.51
N GLN A 139 -6.07 -13.44 7.06
CA GLN A 139 -5.29 -14.41 6.30
C GLN A 139 -6.08 -14.98 5.12
N ARG A 140 -7.36 -15.35 5.33
CA ARG A 140 -8.24 -15.82 4.25
C ARG A 140 -8.44 -14.77 3.17
N MET A 141 -8.65 -13.51 3.55
CA MET A 141 -8.80 -12.41 2.61
C MET A 141 -7.53 -12.22 1.77
N PHE A 142 -6.36 -12.15 2.43
CA PHE A 142 -5.09 -12.02 1.72
C PHE A 142 -4.82 -13.19 0.78
N ASP A 143 -5.00 -14.42 1.23
CA ASP A 143 -4.77 -15.60 0.40
C ASP A 143 -5.76 -15.67 -0.76
N GLY A 144 -7.02 -15.33 -0.56
CA GLY A 144 -8.02 -15.24 -1.63
C GLY A 144 -7.66 -14.19 -2.69
N LEU A 145 -7.25 -12.99 -2.28
CA LEU A 145 -6.73 -11.97 -3.20
C LEU A 145 -5.47 -12.47 -3.93
N TRP A 146 -4.55 -13.08 -3.19
CA TRP A 146 -3.29 -13.55 -3.73
C TRP A 146 -3.46 -14.65 -4.76
N GLU A 147 -4.35 -15.61 -4.51
CA GLU A 147 -4.48 -16.82 -5.32
C GLU A 147 -5.46 -16.65 -6.48
N HIS A 148 -6.54 -15.88 -6.28
CA HIS A 148 -7.67 -15.87 -7.21
C HIS A 148 -7.87 -14.56 -7.95
N VAL A 149 -7.38 -13.42 -7.44
CA VAL A 149 -7.52 -12.14 -8.17
C VAL A 149 -6.43 -12.03 -9.24
N PRO A 150 -6.80 -11.68 -10.49
CA PRO A 150 -5.83 -11.51 -11.56
C PRO A 150 -4.77 -10.45 -11.24
N LYS A 151 -3.51 -10.79 -11.53
CA LYS A 151 -2.40 -9.84 -11.45
C LYS A 151 -2.56 -8.75 -12.50
N ARG A 152 -2.14 -7.54 -12.13
CA ARG A 152 -1.99 -6.39 -13.03
C ARG A 152 -0.51 -6.03 -13.23
N PRO A 153 -0.19 -5.23 -14.26
CA PRO A 153 1.08 -4.52 -14.33
C PRO A 153 1.29 -3.65 -13.09
N ALA A 154 2.57 -3.35 -12.83
CA ALA A 154 3.00 -2.50 -11.73
C ALA A 154 2.45 -1.08 -11.89
#